data_AF-A0A6J7N5I4-F1
#
_entry.id   AF-A0A6J7N5I4-F1
#
_cell.length_a   1.000
_cell.length_b   1.000
_cell.length_c   1.000
_cell.angle_alpha   90.00
_cell.angle_beta   90.00
_cell.angle_gamma   90.00
#
_symmetry.space_group_name_H-M   'P 1'
#
loop_
_entity.id
_entity.type
_entity.pdbx_description
1 polymer ?
#
loop_
_entity_poly.entity_id
_entity_poly.type
_entity_poly.pdbx_seq_one_letter_code
_entity_poly.pdbx_strand_id
1 'polypeptide(L)'
;MNDRWQLALAERELRARINKQWLANGVTMVDPRQTFIDVTVQIGKDVTLLPGTILQGATVIGDNCEIGPNTRLIDTVVGSGSHVESTVARTSTIGKNAHVGPFANLEPRSSVADNAITSSFYDGQQ
;
A
#
# COMPACT_ATOMS: atom_id res chain seq x y z
N MET A 1 -26.66 22.57 -3.63
CA MET A 1 -26.89 21.15 -3.92
C MET A 1 -25.53 20.48 -4.04
N ASN A 2 -25.00 20.00 -2.92
CA ASN A 2 -23.74 19.23 -2.80
C ASN A 2 -23.81 18.57 -1.42
N ASP A 3 -24.59 17.50 -1.32
CA ASP A 3 -24.69 16.73 -0.07
C ASP A 3 -23.45 15.84 0.07
N ARG A 4 -22.89 15.74 1.28
CA ARG A 4 -21.75 14.87 1.60
C ARG A 4 -22.03 13.43 1.22
N TRP A 5 -23.30 13.02 1.27
CA TRP A 5 -23.75 11.71 0.80
C TRP A 5 -23.49 11.47 -0.69
N GLN A 6 -23.80 12.46 -1.55
CA GLN A 6 -23.58 12.33 -2.99
C GLN A 6 -22.10 12.23 -3.33
N LEU A 7 -21.24 12.98 -2.62
CA LEU A 7 -19.79 12.90 -2.77
C LEU A 7 -19.26 11.51 -2.40
N ALA A 8 -19.73 10.93 -1.29
CA ALA A 8 -19.33 9.59 -0.86
C ALA A 8 -19.73 8.51 -1.88
N LEU A 9 -20.91 8.64 -2.51
CA LEU A 9 -21.35 7.75 -3.58
C LEU A 9 -20.46 7.85 -4.83
N ALA A 10 -20.13 9.06 -5.26
CA ALA A 10 -19.26 9.30 -6.40
C ALA A 10 -17.85 8.75 -6.15
N GLU A 11 -17.31 8.95 -4.95
CA GLU A 11 -15.99 8.44 -4.57
C GLU A 11 -15.96 6.90 -4.56
N ARG A 12 -16.99 6.25 -4.04
CA ARG A 12 -17.11 4.78 -4.07
C ARG A 12 -17.07 4.24 -5.49
N GLU A 13 -17.78 4.88 -6.41
CA GLU A 13 -17.80 4.49 -7.82
C GLU A 13 -16.43 4.68 -8.48
N LEU A 14 -15.74 5.79 -8.20
CA LEU A 14 -14.38 6.03 -8.70
C LEU A 14 -13.40 4.96 -8.20
N ARG A 15 -13.45 4.63 -6.90
CA ARG A 15 -12.62 3.58 -6.30
C ARG A 15 -12.88 2.22 -6.95
N ALA A 16 -14.14 1.87 -7.20
CA ALA A 16 -14.49 0.63 -7.87
C ALA A 16 -13.86 0.54 -9.28
N ARG A 17 -13.81 1.66 -10.01
CA ARG A 17 -13.15 1.72 -11.34
C ARG A 17 -11.65 1.53 -11.26
N ILE A 18 -10.99 2.20 -10.31
CA ILE A 18 -9.53 2.06 -10.07
C ILE A 18 -9.20 0.61 -9.72
N ASN A 19 -9.94 0.01 -8.79
CA ASN A 19 -9.68 -1.37 -8.37
C ASN A 19 -9.91 -2.35 -9.52
N LYS A 20 -10.96 -2.14 -10.33
CA LYS A 20 -11.21 -2.95 -11.53
C LYS A 20 -10.07 -2.86 -12.56
N GLN A 21 -9.47 -1.67 -12.75
CA GLN A 21 -8.33 -1.49 -13.63
C GLN A 21 -7.11 -2.29 -13.14
N TRP A 22 -6.81 -2.24 -11.85
CA TRP A 22 -5.68 -2.98 -11.27
C TRP A 22 -5.89 -4.49 -11.30
N LEU A 23 -7.09 -4.96 -10.99
CA LEU A 23 -7.46 -6.38 -11.14
C LEU A 23 -7.26 -6.86 -12.59
N ALA A 24 -7.65 -6.06 -13.58
CA ALA A 24 -7.44 -6.38 -14.99
C ALA A 24 -5.94 -6.39 -15.40
N ASN A 25 -5.10 -5.65 -14.68
CA ASN A 25 -3.65 -5.57 -14.89
C ASN A 25 -2.86 -6.66 -14.13
N GLY A 26 -3.54 -7.61 -13.47
CA GLY A 26 -2.91 -8.74 -12.79
C GLY A 26 -2.60 -8.52 -11.31
N VAL A 27 -3.07 -7.43 -10.71
CA VAL A 27 -3.00 -7.25 -9.25
C VAL A 27 -4.07 -8.12 -8.60
N THR A 28 -3.71 -8.89 -7.59
CA THR A 28 -4.67 -9.64 -6.78
C THR A 28 -5.17 -8.75 -5.64
N MET A 29 -6.48 -8.60 -5.49
CA MET A 29 -7.08 -7.94 -4.32
C MET A 29 -8.02 -8.91 -3.63
N VAL A 30 -7.75 -9.23 -2.36
CA VAL A 30 -8.56 -10.19 -1.60
C VAL A 30 -9.96 -9.63 -1.31
N ASP A 31 -10.06 -8.34 -0.94
CA ASP A 31 -11.34 -7.63 -0.86
C ASP A 31 -11.23 -6.23 -1.47
N PRO A 32 -11.60 -6.07 -2.76
CA PRO A 32 -11.58 -4.78 -3.44
C PRO A 32 -12.46 -3.69 -2.80
N ARG A 33 -13.39 -4.02 -1.91
CA ARG A 33 -14.22 -3.02 -1.21
C ARG A 33 -13.51 -2.41 -0.01
N GLN A 34 -12.49 -3.09 0.50
CA GLN A 34 -11.67 -2.67 1.64
C GLN A 34 -10.25 -2.25 1.23
N THR A 35 -9.98 -2.12 -0.07
CA THR A 35 -8.71 -1.65 -0.61
C THR A 35 -8.89 -0.28 -1.27
N PHE A 36 -8.03 0.66 -0.90
CA PHE A 36 -8.09 2.04 -1.36
C PHE A 36 -6.79 2.38 -2.06
N ILE A 37 -6.89 2.85 -3.31
CA ILE A 37 -5.74 3.15 -4.14
C ILE A 37 -5.98 4.51 -4.78
N ASP A 38 -5.07 5.46 -4.54
CA ASP A 38 -5.09 6.75 -5.23
C ASP A 38 -4.74 6.60 -6.71
N VAL A 39 -5.25 7.50 -7.54
CA VAL A 39 -5.07 7.48 -9.01
C VAL A 39 -3.60 7.60 -9.46
N THR A 40 -2.72 8.10 -8.59
CA THR A 40 -1.29 8.32 -8.85
C THR A 40 -0.40 7.14 -8.48
N VAL A 41 -0.95 6.14 -7.78
CA VAL A 41 -0.20 4.97 -7.31
C VAL A 41 0.21 4.10 -8.51
N GLN A 42 1.41 3.54 -8.44
CA GLN A 42 1.90 2.55 -9.41
C GLN A 42 2.11 1.21 -8.72
N ILE A 43 1.64 0.14 -9.34
CA ILE A 43 1.73 -1.22 -8.80
C ILE A 43 2.34 -2.11 -9.88
N GLY A 44 3.36 -2.87 -9.48
CA GLY A 44 4.00 -3.90 -10.29
C GLY A 44 3.10 -5.10 -10.55
N LYS A 45 3.68 -6.12 -11.18
CA LYS A 45 3.00 -7.37 -11.52
C LYS A 45 2.97 -8.33 -10.32
N ASP A 46 1.98 -9.21 -10.32
CA ASP A 46 1.84 -10.29 -9.33
C ASP A 46 1.82 -9.78 -7.88
N VAL A 47 1.30 -8.57 -7.67
CA VAL A 47 1.13 -7.98 -6.35
C VAL A 47 -0.18 -8.44 -5.73
N THR A 48 -0.13 -8.83 -4.46
CA THR A 48 -1.32 -9.17 -3.66
C THR A 48 -1.60 -8.06 -2.66
N LEU A 49 -2.83 -7.53 -2.68
CA LEU A 49 -3.33 -6.55 -1.72
C LEU A 49 -4.35 -7.24 -0.79
N LEU A 50 -4.03 -7.27 0.49
CA LEU A 50 -4.90 -7.77 1.55
C LEU A 50 -5.89 -6.69 2.01
N PRO A 51 -6.97 -7.06 2.72
CA PRO A 51 -8.00 -6.11 3.14
C PRO A 51 -7.47 -5.05 4.10
N GLY A 52 -8.02 -3.84 4.01
CA GLY A 52 -7.59 -2.69 4.82
C GLY A 52 -6.33 -1.98 4.29
N THR A 53 -5.85 -2.35 3.10
CA THR A 53 -4.71 -1.68 2.46
C THR A 53 -5.12 -0.34 1.83
N ILE A 54 -4.37 0.70 2.13
CA ILE A 54 -4.56 2.08 1.67
C ILE A 54 -3.25 2.57 1.04
N LEU A 55 -3.24 2.80 -0.27
CA LEU A 55 -2.08 3.30 -1.03
C LEU A 55 -2.37 4.71 -1.52
N GLN A 56 -1.51 5.68 -1.19
CA GLN A 56 -1.77 7.09 -1.42
C GLN A 56 -0.59 7.84 -2.04
N GLY A 57 -0.91 8.96 -2.70
CA GLY A 57 0.09 9.87 -3.27
C GLY A 57 0.96 9.19 -4.33
N ALA A 58 2.26 9.47 -4.33
CA ALA A 58 3.24 8.92 -5.26
C ALA A 58 3.77 7.53 -4.85
N THR A 59 2.96 6.72 -4.17
CA THR A 59 3.35 5.37 -3.74
C THR A 59 3.62 4.46 -4.93
N VAL A 60 4.72 3.70 -4.87
CA VAL A 60 5.14 2.74 -5.90
C VAL A 60 5.37 1.38 -5.24
N ILE A 61 4.70 0.35 -5.75
CA ILE A 61 4.88 -1.04 -5.31
C ILE A 61 5.57 -1.83 -6.41
N GLY A 62 6.68 -2.50 -6.08
CA GLY A 62 7.40 -3.39 -6.98
C GLY A 62 6.64 -4.68 -7.29
N ASP A 63 7.23 -5.52 -8.13
CA ASP A 63 6.64 -6.81 -8.53
C ASP A 63 6.66 -7.84 -7.39
N ASN A 64 5.74 -8.79 -7.40
CA ASN A 64 5.68 -9.92 -6.46
C ASN A 64 5.61 -9.50 -4.97
N CYS A 65 5.03 -8.35 -4.68
CA CYS A 65 4.85 -7.88 -3.31
C CYS A 65 3.53 -8.37 -2.71
N GLU A 66 3.48 -8.49 -1.39
CA GLU A 66 2.25 -8.70 -0.64
C GLU A 66 2.07 -7.56 0.38
N ILE A 67 0.98 -6.80 0.23
CA ILE A 67 0.73 -5.58 1.02
C ILE A 67 -0.57 -5.71 1.80
N GLY A 68 -0.48 -5.51 3.10
CA GLY A 68 -1.55 -5.64 4.05
C GLY A 68 -1.39 -6.88 4.94
N PRO A 69 -2.42 -7.20 5.76
CA PRO A 69 -3.63 -6.41 5.95
C PRO A 69 -3.34 -5.09 6.67
N ASN A 70 -4.35 -4.21 6.74
CA ASN A 70 -4.33 -2.98 7.55
C ASN A 70 -3.08 -2.10 7.37
N THR A 71 -2.63 -1.94 6.12
CA THR A 71 -1.39 -1.22 5.79
C THR A 71 -1.71 0.09 5.09
N ARG A 72 -1.05 1.17 5.50
CA ARG A 72 -1.20 2.50 4.89
C ARG A 72 0.15 3.04 4.42
N LEU A 73 0.29 3.22 3.12
CA LEU A 73 1.49 3.74 2.47
C LEU A 73 1.19 5.08 1.81
N ILE A 74 1.99 6.10 2.12
CA ILE A 74 1.83 7.46 1.59
C ILE A 74 3.16 7.91 1.03
N ASP A 75 3.24 8.17 -0.27
CA ASP A 75 4.48 8.57 -0.96
C ASP A 75 5.65 7.60 -0.67
N THR A 76 5.36 6.30 -0.58
CA THR A 76 6.33 5.27 -0.19
C THR A 76 6.71 4.40 -1.38
N VAL A 77 7.99 4.06 -1.51
CA VAL A 77 8.48 3.11 -2.51
C VAL A 77 8.72 1.76 -1.85
N VAL A 78 8.16 0.69 -2.41
CA VAL A 78 8.35 -0.69 -1.96
C VAL A 78 9.05 -1.49 -3.04
N GLY A 79 10.22 -2.04 -2.73
CA GLY A 79 10.97 -2.91 -3.63
C GLY A 79 10.27 -4.24 -3.90
N SER A 80 10.58 -4.86 -5.04
CA SER A 80 9.99 -6.15 -5.44
C SER A 80 10.23 -7.26 -4.42
N GLY A 81 9.27 -8.19 -4.31
CA GLY A 81 9.34 -9.36 -3.44
C GLY A 81 9.11 -9.05 -1.96
N SER A 82 8.77 -7.82 -1.61
CA SER A 82 8.63 -7.39 -0.21
C SER A 82 7.24 -7.69 0.34
N HIS A 83 7.21 -7.99 1.64
CA HIS A 83 6.00 -8.23 2.41
C HIS A 83 5.83 -7.11 3.44
N VAL A 84 4.67 -6.45 3.44
CA VAL A 84 4.39 -5.33 4.35
C VAL A 84 3.03 -5.55 5.00
N GLU A 85 3.03 -5.81 6.31
CA GLU A 85 1.80 -6.10 7.06
C GLU A 85 1.61 -5.14 8.24
N SER A 86 0.34 -4.78 8.51
CA SER A 86 -0.07 -3.94 9.63
C SER A 86 0.84 -2.71 9.86
N THR A 87 1.23 -2.03 8.79
CA THR A 87 2.28 -0.99 8.83
C THR A 87 1.75 0.35 8.33
N VAL A 88 2.23 1.43 8.93
CA VAL A 88 2.06 2.79 8.39
C VAL A 88 3.41 3.32 7.94
N ALA A 89 3.52 3.78 6.70
CA ALA A 89 4.73 4.39 6.17
C ALA A 89 4.43 5.68 5.41
N ARG A 90 5.26 6.70 5.60
CA ARG A 90 5.11 8.01 4.96
C ARG A 90 6.43 8.47 4.40
N THR A 91 6.47 8.79 3.11
CA THR A 91 7.69 9.32 2.46
C THR A 91 8.91 8.45 2.78
N SER A 92 8.74 7.13 2.71
CA SER A 92 9.74 6.13 3.11
C SER A 92 10.16 5.27 1.92
N THR A 93 11.27 4.56 2.06
CA THR A 93 11.70 3.53 1.09
C THR A 93 11.80 2.19 1.80
N ILE A 94 11.17 1.16 1.23
CA ILE A 94 11.29 -0.23 1.67
C ILE A 94 12.05 -0.97 0.57
N GLY A 95 13.19 -1.57 0.93
CA GLY A 95 14.04 -2.33 0.02
C GLY A 95 13.35 -3.56 -0.57
N LYS A 96 14.07 -4.27 -1.43
CA LYS A 96 13.63 -5.53 -2.06
C LYS A 96 13.65 -6.67 -1.07
N ASN A 97 12.72 -7.62 -1.20
CA ASN A 97 12.59 -8.79 -0.32
C ASN A 97 12.56 -8.44 1.19
N ALA A 98 12.14 -7.23 1.53
CA ALA A 98 12.07 -6.79 2.92
C ALA A 98 10.76 -7.26 3.54
N HIS A 99 10.81 -7.60 4.82
CA HIS A 99 9.64 -7.96 5.62
C HIS A 99 9.42 -6.86 6.65
N VAL A 100 8.37 -6.06 6.45
CA VAL A 100 8.06 -4.91 7.30
C VAL A 100 6.77 -5.14 8.06
N GLY A 101 6.84 -4.96 9.38
CA GLY A 101 5.75 -5.23 10.31
C GLY A 101 5.89 -6.55 11.07
N PRO A 102 4.85 -6.94 11.82
CA PRO A 102 3.60 -6.21 12.00
C PRO A 102 3.76 -4.99 12.93
N PHE A 103 2.87 -3.99 12.81
CA PHE A 103 2.83 -2.78 13.65
C PHE A 103 4.04 -1.85 13.53
N ALA A 104 4.69 -1.81 12.37
CA ALA A 104 5.74 -0.84 12.11
C ALA A 104 5.15 0.54 11.78
N ASN A 105 5.85 1.60 12.17
CA ASN A 105 5.53 2.99 11.83
C ASN A 105 6.77 3.66 11.23
N LEU A 106 6.90 3.63 9.91
CA LEU A 106 8.03 4.26 9.23
C LEU A 106 7.79 5.77 9.13
N GLU A 107 8.61 6.51 9.86
CA GLU A 107 8.63 7.98 9.83
C GLU A 107 9.09 8.53 8.46
N PRO A 108 8.80 9.80 8.17
CA PRO A 108 9.28 10.48 6.97
C PRO A 108 10.79 10.36 6.78
N ARG A 109 11.19 9.91 5.59
CA ARG A 109 12.58 9.66 5.15
C ARG A 109 13.24 8.41 5.77
N SER A 110 12.47 7.56 6.46
CA SER A 110 12.97 6.24 6.87
C SER A 110 13.25 5.36 5.67
N SER A 111 14.30 4.54 5.77
CA SER A 111 14.68 3.57 4.73
C SER A 111 14.91 2.21 5.35
N VAL A 112 14.23 1.19 4.84
CA VAL A 112 14.45 -0.22 5.19
C VAL A 112 15.33 -0.83 4.11
N ALA A 113 16.43 -1.47 4.50
CA ALA A 113 17.37 -2.07 3.57
C ALA A 113 16.80 -3.31 2.85
N ASP A 114 17.43 -3.70 1.75
CA ASP A 114 17.11 -4.94 1.04
C ASP A 114 17.27 -6.16 1.98
N ASN A 115 16.33 -7.10 1.91
CA ASN A 115 16.26 -8.32 2.73
C ASN A 115 16.17 -8.08 4.24
N ALA A 116 15.92 -6.84 4.68
CA ALA A 116 15.75 -6.55 6.09
C ALA A 116 14.43 -7.13 6.61
N ILE A 117 14.46 -7.59 7.85
CA ILE A 117 13.28 -8.05 8.59
C ILE A 117 13.13 -7.13 9.80
N THR A 118 12.05 -6.36 9.84
CA THR A 118 11.78 -5.47 10.97
C THR A 118 11.10 -6.22 12.10
N SER A 119 11.38 -5.85 13.34
CA SER A 119 10.59 -6.29 14.48
C SER A 119 9.26 -5.54 14.58
N SER A 120 8.35 -6.02 15.43
CA SER A 120 7.18 -5.22 15.81
C SER A 120 7.57 -3.86 16.38
N PHE A 121 6.77 -2.84 16.11
CA PHE A 121 6.96 -1.45 16.57
C PHE A 121 8.24 -0.77 16.07
N TYR A 122 8.81 -1.25 14.96
CA TYR A 122 9.94 -0.59 14.30
C TYR A 122 9.56 0.81 13.79
N ASP A 123 10.42 1.81 14.03
CA ASP A 123 10.18 3.23 13.73
C ASP A 123 11.08 3.80 12.62
N GLY A 124 12.04 3.01 12.11
CA GLY A 124 12.97 3.44 11.07
C GLY A 124 14.15 4.30 11.57
N GLN A 125 14.38 4.40 12.89
CA GLN A 125 15.53 5.09 13.48
C GLN A 125 16.66 4.10 13.81
N GLN A 126 17.49 3.72 12.83
CA GLN A 126 18.83 3.13 13.07
C GLN A 126 19.84 3.64 12.05
#